data_AF-A0A5Q8C8N3-F1
#
_entry.id   AF-A0A5Q8C8N3-F1
#
_cell.length_a   1.000
_cell.length_b   1.000
_cell.length_c   1.000
_cell.angle_alpha   90.00
_cell.angle_beta   90.00
_cell.angle_gamma   90.00
#
_symmetry.space_group_name_H-M   'P 1'
#
loop_
_entity.id
_entity.type
_entity.pdbx_description
1 polymer ?
#
loop_
_entity_poly.entity_id
_entity_poly.type
_entity_poly.pdbx_seq_one_letter_code
_entity_poly.pdbx_strand_id
1 'polypeptide(L)' 'IGDRAIELASRLGKSPIHVALAYVLAQPFPSVPLIGPRTLDELEDSLKALDIALSPDDLEWLDNGPERRRA' A
#
# COMPACT_ATOMS: atom_id res chain seq x y z
N ILE A 1 4.66 -0.02 -9.24
CA ILE A 1 3.82 -0.39 -8.06
C ILE A 1 2.37 0.10 -8.10
N GLY A 2 2.06 1.34 -8.56
CA GLY A 2 0.70 1.91 -8.47
C GLY A 2 -0.45 1.00 -8.95
N ASP A 3 -0.40 0.50 -10.19
CA ASP A 3 -1.45 -0.35 -10.74
C ASP A 3 -1.56 -1.72 -10.04
N ARG A 4 -0.46 -2.18 -9.42
CA ARG A 4 -0.38 -3.44 -8.66
C ARG A 4 -0.92 -3.27 -7.24
N ALA A 5 -0.67 -2.12 -6.61
CA ALA A 5 -1.26 -1.76 -5.32
C ALA A 5 -2.78 -1.65 -5.42
N ILE A 6 -3.32 -1.09 -6.50
CA ILE A 6 -4.78 -1.04 -6.74
C ILE A 6 -5.36 -2.45 -6.84
N GLU A 7 -4.71 -3.34 -7.57
CA GLU A 7 -5.18 -4.71 -7.75
C GLU A 7 -5.10 -5.53 -6.46
N LEU A 8 -3.99 -5.42 -5.75
CA LEU A 8 -3.81 -6.09 -4.46
C LEU A 8 -4.82 -5.55 -3.44
N ALA A 9 -5.03 -4.25 -3.38
CA ALA A 9 -6.05 -3.64 -2.53
C ALA A 9 -7.46 -4.19 -2.81
N SER A 10 -7.81 -4.40 -4.08
CA SER A 10 -9.07 -5.05 -4.47
C SER A 10 -9.16 -6.49 -3.93
N ARG A 11 -8.08 -7.28 -4.07
CA ARG A 11 -8.02 -8.67 -3.55
C ARG A 11 -8.15 -8.72 -2.03
N LEU A 12 -7.58 -7.75 -1.33
CA LEU A 12 -7.58 -7.66 0.14
C LEU A 12 -8.82 -6.94 0.71
N GLY A 13 -9.68 -6.36 -0.13
CA GLY A 13 -10.81 -5.53 0.32
C GLY A 13 -10.37 -4.26 1.06
N LYS A 14 -9.25 -3.66 0.65
CA LYS A 14 -8.65 -2.45 1.25
C LYS A 14 -8.60 -1.31 0.25
N SER A 15 -8.27 -0.10 0.72
CA SER A 15 -7.99 1.03 -0.17
C SER A 15 -6.58 0.91 -0.76
N PRO A 16 -6.35 1.31 -2.03
CA PRO A 16 -5.01 1.34 -2.63
C PRO A 16 -4.00 2.15 -1.82
N ILE A 17 -4.44 3.25 -1.17
CA ILE A 17 -3.56 4.06 -0.33
C ILE A 17 -3.11 3.29 0.91
N HIS A 18 -3.99 2.48 1.52
CA HIS A 18 -3.62 1.69 2.69
C HIS A 18 -2.57 0.63 2.33
N VAL A 19 -2.72 -0.02 1.17
CA VAL A 19 -1.72 -0.99 0.68
C VAL A 19 -0.39 -0.31 0.37
N ALA A 20 -0.40 0.87 -0.25
CA ALA A 20 0.83 1.60 -0.54
C ALA A 20 1.57 2.03 0.73
N LEU A 21 0.84 2.50 1.76
CA LEU A 21 1.42 2.89 3.04
C LEU A 21 1.95 1.67 3.81
N ALA A 22 1.20 0.56 3.83
CA ALA A 22 1.63 -0.71 4.42
C ALA A 22 2.90 -1.26 3.75
N TYR A 23 3.03 -1.12 2.43
CA TYR A 23 4.24 -1.49 1.71
C TYR A 23 5.47 -0.68 2.14
N VAL A 24 5.31 0.64 2.37
CA VAL A 24 6.39 1.48 2.91
C VAL A 24 6.76 1.01 4.31
N LEU A 25 5.79 0.70 5.17
CA LEU A 25 6.02 0.23 6.53
C LEU A 25 6.65 -1.17 6.60
N ALA A 26 6.44 -2.00 5.57
CA ALA A 26 6.96 -3.37 5.50
C ALA A 26 8.39 -3.47 4.96
N GLN A 27 9.05 -2.34 4.65
CA GLN A 27 10.42 -2.37 4.13
C GLN A 27 11.40 -2.96 5.15
N PRO A 28 12.46 -3.65 4.69
CA PRO A 28 13.41 -4.34 5.58
C PRO A 28 14.35 -3.39 6.34
N PHE A 29 14.23 -2.09 6.13
CA PHE A 29 14.99 -1.04 6.80
C PHE A 29 14.04 -0.04 7.46
N PRO A 30 14.47 0.71 8.49
CA PRO A 30 13.62 1.70 9.14
C PRO A 30 13.08 2.72 8.14
N SER A 31 11.78 2.65 7.89
CA SER A 31 11.05 3.49 6.95
C SER A 31 9.79 4.02 7.62
N VAL A 32 9.40 5.23 7.25
CA VAL A 32 8.13 5.83 7.66
C VAL A 32 7.48 6.50 6.47
N PRO A 33 6.19 6.26 6.18
CA PRO A 33 5.50 6.97 5.13
C PRO A 33 5.29 8.43 5.53
N LEU A 34 5.76 9.35 4.67
CA LEU A 34 5.47 10.76 4.81
C LEU A 34 4.14 11.08 4.12
N ILE A 35 3.11 11.38 4.92
CA ILE A 35 1.76 11.72 4.43
C ILE A 35 1.43 13.18 4.69
N GLY A 36 0.60 13.77 3.82
CA GLY A 36 0.14 15.16 3.94
C GLY A 36 -1.38 15.29 3.91
N PRO A 37 -2.12 14.70 4.87
CA PRO A 37 -3.56 14.83 4.94
C PRO A 37 -3.95 16.29 5.23
N ARG A 38 -5.03 16.77 4.60
CA ARG A 38 -5.59 18.12 4.81
C ARG A 38 -6.68 18.15 5.87
N THR A 39 -7.21 16.98 6.24
CA THR A 39 -8.28 16.82 7.22
C THR A 39 -7.93 15.73 8.23
N LEU A 40 -8.62 15.72 9.37
CA LEU A 40 -8.45 14.67 10.37
C LEU A 40 -8.91 13.31 9.84
N ASP A 41 -10.02 13.28 9.11
CA ASP A 41 -10.54 12.05 8.50
C ASP A 41 -9.55 11.42 7.50
N GLU A 42 -8.83 12.24 6.72
CA GLU A 42 -7.77 11.74 5.81
C GLU A 42 -6.58 11.17 6.59
N LEU A 43 -6.23 11.78 7.73
CA LEU A 43 -5.19 11.26 8.62
C LEU A 43 -5.63 9.91 9.21
N GLU A 44 -6.82 9.85 9.79
CA GLU A 44 -7.40 8.63 10.37
C GLU A 44 -7.52 7.52 9.32
N ASP A 45 -7.93 7.84 8.10
CA ASP A 45 -7.97 6.86 7.02
C ASP A 45 -6.58 6.34 6.65
N SER A 46 -5.57 7.21 6.61
CA SER A 46 -4.17 6.80 6.36
C SER A 46 -3.64 5.87 7.45
N LEU A 47 -4.03 6.08 8.70
CA LEU A 47 -3.59 5.26 9.85
C LEU A 47 -4.11 3.82 9.79
N LYS A 48 -5.20 3.54 9.06
CA LYS A 48 -5.69 2.16 8.84
C LYS A 48 -4.69 1.25 8.13
N ALA A 49 -3.66 1.82 7.50
CA ALA A 49 -2.55 1.06 6.93
C ALA A 49 -1.75 0.27 7.99
N LEU A 50 -1.76 0.71 9.25
CA LEU A 50 -1.06 0.05 10.36
C LEU A 50 -1.66 -1.32 10.70
N ASP A 51 -2.93 -1.56 10.34
CA ASP A 51 -3.62 -2.84 10.56
C ASP A 51 -3.41 -3.84 9.41
N ILE A 52 -2.60 -3.49 8.39
CA ILE A 52 -2.36 -4.33 7.22
C ILE A 52 -0.97 -4.96 7.33
N ALA A 53 -0.94 -6.28 7.52
CA ALA A 53 0.25 -7.09 7.36
C ALA A 53 0.29 -7.66 5.93
N LEU A 54 1.24 -7.20 5.12
CA LEU A 54 1.47 -7.76 3.79
C LEU A 54 2.30 -9.04 3.92
N SER A 55 1.87 -10.11 3.26
CA SER A 55 2.62 -11.36 3.21
C SER A 55 3.86 -11.23 2.32
N PRO A 56 4.85 -12.14 2.41
CA PRO A 56 5.98 -12.16 1.48
C PRO A 56 5.55 -12.20 0.01
N ASP A 57 4.48 -12.95 -0.31
CA ASP A 57 3.94 -13.04 -1.67
C ASP A 57 3.30 -11.71 -2.13
N ASP A 58 2.67 -10.97 -1.22
CA ASP A 58 2.13 -9.65 -1.50
C ASP A 58 3.23 -8.63 -1.81
N LEU A 59 4.33 -8.68 -1.04
CA LEU A 59 5.50 -7.83 -1.26
C LEU A 59 6.16 -8.16 -2.60
N GLU A 60 6.38 -9.45 -2.89
CA GLU A 60 6.93 -9.90 -4.18
C GLU A 60 6.04 -9.48 -5.36
N TRP A 61 4.71 -9.56 -5.19
CA TRP A 61 3.77 -9.05 -6.19
C TRP A 61 3.94 -7.54 -6.42
N LEU A 62 4.07 -6.76 -5.35
CA LEU A 62 4.25 -5.30 -5.43
C LEU A 62 5.60 -4.88 -6.02
N ASP A 63 6.63 -5.71 -5.86
CA ASP A 63 7.99 -5.48 -6.38
C ASP A 63 8.12 -5.92 -7.85
N ASN A 64 7.75 -7.17 -8.14
CA ASN A 64 8.08 -7.83 -9.42
C ASN A 64 6.86 -8.33 -10.22
N GLY A 65 5.63 -8.15 -9.71
CA GLY A 65 4.42 -8.46 -10.47
C GLY A 65 4.39 -7.76 -11.85
N PRO A 66 3.75 -8.37 -12.85
CA PRO A 66 3.69 -7.84 -14.21
C PRO A 66 3.04 -6.46 -14.24
N GLU A 67 3.63 -5.53 -15.02
CA GLU A 67 3.04 -4.21 -15.22
C GLU A 67 1.84 -4.28 -16.15
N ARG A 68 0.75 -3.62 -15.78
CA ARG A 68 -0.36 -3.41 -16.70
C ARG A 68 0.14 -2.47 -17.79
N ARG A 69 0.31 -2.97 -19.03
CA ARG A 69 0.60 -2.09 -20.18
C ARG A 69 -0.52 -1.05 -20.27
N ARG A 70 -0.17 0.22 -20.10
CA ARG A 70 -1.08 1.33 -20.41
C ARG A 70 -1.30 1.32 -21.93
N ALA A 71 -2.54 1.09 -22.34
CA ALA A 71 -2.96 1.22 -23.73
C ALA A 71 -2.97 2.70 -24.15
#